data_AF-A0A7H4MGH4-F1
#
_entry.id   AF-A0A7H4MGH4-F1
#
_cell.length_a   1.000
_cell.length_b   1.000
_cell.length_c   1.000
_cell.angle_alpha   90.00
_cell.angle_beta   90.00
_cell.angle_gamma   90.00
#
_symmetry.space_group_name_H-M   'P 1'
#
loop_
_entity.id
_entity.type
_entity.pdbx_description
1 polymer ?
#
loop_
_entity_poly.entity_id
_entity_poly.type
_entity_poly.pdbx_seq_one_letter_code
_entity_poly.pdbx_strand_id
1 'polypeptide(L)' 'MARRPNDPQRRERILQATLDTIAAHGVQAVTHRKIALCANVPLGSLTYYFSGIEALVEEAFSLFTAEMSAQYQQCFAG' A
#
# COMPACT_ATOMS: atom_id res chain seq x y z
N MET A 1 -11.42 1.63 24.20
CA MET A 1 -11.02 0.94 22.96
C MET A 1 -9.52 0.71 23.02
N ALA A 2 -9.06 -0.55 23.06
CA ALA A 2 -7.65 -0.86 23.25
C ALA A 2 -6.84 -0.40 22.02
N ARG A 3 -5.85 0.46 22.25
CA ARG A 3 -4.82 0.81 21.26
C ARG A 3 -4.07 -0.48 20.94
N ARG A 4 -4.49 -1.17 19.87
CA ARG A 4 -3.78 -2.36 19.39
C ARG A 4 -2.32 -1.95 19.15
N PRO A 5 -1.34 -2.80 19.53
CA PRO A 5 0.07 -2.52 19.29
C PRO A 5 0.27 -2.01 17.87
N ASN A 6 1.17 -1.04 17.71
CA ASN A 6 1.52 -0.47 16.42
C ASN A 6 2.02 -1.61 15.54
N ASP A 7 1.13 -2.18 14.74
CA ASP A 7 1.39 -3.34 13.91
C ASP A 7 2.40 -2.90 12.84
N PRO A 8 3.66 -3.38 12.91
CA PRO A 8 4.72 -2.87 12.07
C PRO A 8 4.43 -3.07 10.58
N GLN A 9 3.65 -4.10 10.24
CA GLN A 9 3.29 -4.44 8.87
C GLN A 9 2.03 -3.71 8.37
N ARG A 10 1.39 -2.88 9.21
CA ARG A 10 0.14 -2.21 8.82
C ARG A 10 0.34 -1.29 7.63
N ARG A 11 1.47 -0.57 7.58
CA ARG A 11 1.79 0.32 6.46
C ARG A 11 1.97 -0.48 5.16
N GLU A 12 2.71 -1.57 5.21
CA GLU A 12 2.89 -2.48 4.05
C GLU A 12 1.57 -3.09 3.57
N ARG A 13 0.70 -3.56 4.48
CA ARG A 13 -0.64 -4.06 4.09
C ARG A 13 -1.48 -3.01 3.37
N ILE A 14 -1.36 -1.73 3.76
CA ILE A 14 -2.06 -0.63 3.08
C ILE A 14 -1.49 -0.40 1.67
N LEU A 15 -0.16 -0.43 1.52
CA LEU A 15 0.50 -0.30 0.22
C LEU A 15 0.14 -1.46 -0.72
N GLN A 16 0.20 -2.70 -0.23
CA GLN A 16 -0.16 -3.88 -1.00
C GLN A 16 -1.63 -3.84 -1.44
N ALA A 17 -2.55 -3.56 -0.52
CA ALA A 17 -3.98 -3.43 -0.85
C ALA A 17 -4.25 -2.32 -1.88
N THR A 18 -3.41 -1.28 -1.91
CA THR A 18 -3.47 -0.22 -2.91
C THR A 18 -3.05 -0.74 -4.27
N LEU A 19 -1.90 -1.43 -4.38
CA LEU A 19 -1.45 -2.05 -5.62
C LEU A 19 -2.46 -3.06 -6.16
N ASP A 20 -3.00 -3.93 -5.30
CA ASP A 20 -4.01 -4.93 -5.67
C ASP A 20 -5.29 -4.26 -6.19
N THR A 21 -5.71 -3.16 -5.54
CA THR A 21 -6.88 -2.38 -5.99
C THR A 21 -6.64 -1.73 -7.34
N ILE A 22 -5.45 -1.17 -7.57
CA ILE A 22 -5.07 -0.57 -8.84
C ILE A 22 -5.04 -1.63 -9.94
N ALA A 23 -4.45 -2.81 -9.67
CA ALA A 23 -4.39 -3.90 -10.63
C ALA A 23 -5.78 -4.42 -11.02
N ALA A 24 -6.69 -4.53 -10.05
CA ALA A 24 -8.03 -5.07 -10.29
C ALA A 24 -9.03 -4.04 -10.85
N HIS A 25 -8.88 -2.76 -10.51
CA HIS A 25 -9.94 -1.76 -10.73
C HIS A 25 -9.45 -0.42 -11.29
N GLY A 26 -8.14 -0.28 -11.53
CA GLY A 26 -7.53 0.97 -11.96
C GLY A 26 -7.34 2.00 -10.84
N VAL A 27 -6.49 3.00 -11.12
CA VAL A 27 -6.10 4.05 -10.14
C VAL A 27 -7.30 4.87 -9.63
N GLN A 28 -8.31 5.11 -10.49
CA GLN A 28 -9.50 5.88 -10.11
C GLN A 28 -10.33 5.21 -9.01
N ALA A 29 -10.17 3.90 -8.80
CA ALA A 29 -10.87 3.16 -7.76
C ALA A 29 -10.25 3.34 -6.36
N VAL A 30 -9.07 3.97 -6.26
CA VAL A 30 -8.35 4.14 -5.00
C VAL A 30 -9.00 5.24 -4.16
N THR A 31 -9.59 4.83 -3.04
CA THR A 31 -10.15 5.75 -2.04
C THR A 31 -9.76 5.28 -0.64
N HIS A 32 -9.67 6.20 0.33
CA HIS A 32 -9.28 5.85 1.70
C HIS A 32 -10.17 4.74 2.28
N ARG A 33 -11.47 4.81 2.00
CA ARG A 33 -12.45 3.83 2.50
C ARG A 33 -12.28 2.47 1.84
N LYS A 34 -12.08 2.41 0.52
CA LYS A 34 -11.86 1.13 -0.18
C LYS A 34 -10.56 0.48 0.30
N ILE A 35 -9.46 1.24 0.35
CA ILE A 35 -8.17 0.71 0.77
C ILE A 35 -8.19 0.26 2.23
N ALA A 36 -8.83 1.01 3.13
CA ALA A 36 -8.97 0.59 4.53
C ALA A 36 -9.70 -0.75 4.67
N LEU A 37 -10.74 -0.98 3.84
CA LEU A 37 -11.47 -2.24 3.77
C LEU A 37 -10.59 -3.38 3.23
N CYS A 38 -9.94 -3.16 2.09
CA CYS A 38 -9.07 -4.16 1.45
C CYS A 38 -7.86 -4.54 2.33
N ALA A 39 -7.24 -3.57 3.00
CA ALA A 39 -6.12 -3.79 3.91
C ALA A 39 -6.55 -4.34 5.29
N ASN A 40 -7.85 -4.42 5.57
CA ASN A 40 -8.42 -4.77 6.87
C ASN A 40 -7.83 -3.91 8.01
N VAL A 41 -7.96 -2.58 7.87
CA VAL A 41 -7.50 -1.58 8.84
C VAL A 41 -8.59 -0.53 9.12
N PRO A 42 -8.59 0.12 10.29
CA PRO A 42 -9.45 1.27 10.54
C PRO A 42 -9.16 2.41 9.54
N LEU A 43 -10.18 3.15 9.12
CA LEU A 43 -10.06 4.28 8.19
C LEU A 43 -9.00 5.31 8.63
N GLY A 44 -8.95 5.62 9.93
CA GLY A 44 -7.97 6.55 10.49
C GLY A 44 -6.50 6.09 10.39
N SER A 45 -6.24 4.82 10.01
CA SER A 45 -4.89 4.35 9.73
C SER A 45 -4.33 4.99 8.47
N LEU A 46 -5.16 5.21 7.45
CA LEU A 46 -4.73 5.81 6.19
C LEU A 46 -4.21 7.23 6.44
N THR A 47 -4.98 8.03 7.19
CA THR A 47 -4.60 9.40 7.56
C THR A 47 -3.43 9.48 8.56
N TYR A 48 -3.09 8.37 9.23
CA TYR A 48 -1.94 8.31 10.13
C TYR A 48 -0.64 8.03 9.37
N TYR A 49 -0.68 7.14 8.36
CA TYR A 49 0.52 6.74 7.63
C TYR A 49 0.75 7.54 6.34
N PHE A 50 -0.30 8.13 5.76
CA PHE A 50 -0.25 8.78 4.46
C PHE A 50 -0.91 10.16 4.52
N SER A 51 -0.29 11.14 3.85
CA SER A 51 -0.80 12.51 3.78
C SER A 51 -2.02 12.64 2.86
N GLY A 52 -2.26 11.66 1.98
CA GLY A 52 -3.41 11.62 1.09
C GLY A 52 -3.34 10.46 0.09
N ILE A 53 -4.32 10.42 -0.82
CA ILE A 53 -4.40 9.38 -1.86
C ILE A 53 -3.23 9.46 -2.84
N GLU A 54 -2.82 10.66 -3.25
CA GLU A 54 -1.70 10.82 -4.18
C GLU A 54 -0.41 10.27 -3.58
N ALA A 55 -0.07 10.64 -2.34
CA ALA A 55 1.09 10.12 -1.63
C ALA A 55 1.02 8.60 -1.43
N LEU A 56 -0.16 8.07 -1.08
CA LEU A 56 -0.37 6.62 -0.96
C LEU A 56 -0.08 5.89 -2.29
N VAL A 57 -0.56 6.42 -3.41
CA VAL A 57 -0.35 5.83 -4.74
C VAL A 57 1.13 5.93 -5.14
N GLU A 58 1.76 7.08 -4.93
CA GLU A 58 3.18 7.29 -5.21
C GLU A 58 4.07 6.31 -4.43
N GLU A 59 3.82 6.18 -3.12
CA GLU A 59 4.56 5.27 -2.25
C GLU A 59 4.33 3.80 -2.63
N ALA A 60 3.10 3.43 -3.02
CA ALA A 60 2.78 2.08 -3.47
C ALA A 60 3.55 1.72 -4.74
N PHE A 61 3.58 2.61 -5.73
CA PHE A 61 4.37 2.39 -6.95
C PHE A 61 5.88 2.42 -6.71
N SER A 62 6.35 3.24 -5.77
CA SER A 62 7.76 3.26 -5.37
C SER A 62 8.19 1.91 -4.78
N LEU A 63 7.36 1.33 -3.91
CA LEU A 63 7.58 -0.02 -3.37
C LEU A 63 7.62 -1.06 -4.49
N PHE A 64 6.60 -1.08 -5.36
CA PHE A 64 6.51 -2.02 -6.48
C PHE A 64 7.72 -1.92 -7.43
N THR A 65 8.15 -0.69 -7.74
CA THR A 65 9.30 -0.45 -8.61
C THR A 65 10.60 -0.94 -7.98
N ALA A 66 10.78 -0.71 -6.67
CA ALA A 66 11.95 -1.19 -5.93
C ALA A 66 12.01 -2.74 -5.92
N GLU A 67 10.88 -3.39 -5.64
CA GLU A 67 10.77 -4.86 -5.65
C GLU A 67 11.06 -5.43 -7.04
N MET A 68 10.45 -4.86 -8.08
CA MET A 68 10.64 -5.31 -9.45
C MET A 68 12.08 -5.09 -9.92
N SER A 69 12.69 -3.95 -9.57
CA SER A 69 14.10 -3.67 -9.86
C SER A 69 15.03 -4.69 -9.20
N ALA A 70 14.79 -5.04 -7.94
CA ALA A 70 15.56 -6.06 -7.24
C ALA A 70 15.42 -7.43 -7.89
N GLN A 71 14.20 -7.79 -8.32
CA GLN A 71 13.93 -9.04 -9.03
C GLN A 71 14.67 -9.12 -10.37
N TYR A 72 14.65 -8.05 -11.16
CA TYR A 72 15.41 -8.01 -12.42
C TYR A 72 16.91 -8.15 -12.19
N GLN A 73 17.48 -7.44 -11.20
CA GLN A 73 18.90 -7.56 -10.87
C GLN A 73 19.29 -9.00 -10.52
N GLN A 74 18.44 -9.73 -9.81
CA GLN A 74 18.66 -11.14 -9.48
C GLN A 74 18.58 -12.05 -10.71
N CYS A 75 17.65 -11.80 -11.63
CA CYS A 75 17.53 -12.57 -12.87
C CYS A 75 18.68 -12.34 -13.85
N PHE A 76 19.23 -11.12 -13.93
CA PHE A 76 20.34 -10.77 -14.84
C PHE A 76 21.73 -10.95 -14.21
N ALA A 77 21.81 -11.32 -12.92
CA ALA A 77 23.07 -11.61 -12.23
C ALA A 77 23.53 -13.08 -12.37
N GLY A 78 22.81 -13.89 -13.15
CA GLY A 78 23.21 -15.25 -13.57
C GLY A 78 23.49 -15.30 -15.07
#